data_AF-A0A7U9T1Q4-F1
#
_entry.id   AF-A0A7U9T1Q4-F1
#
_cell.length_a   1.000
_cell.length_b   1.000
_cell.length_c   1.000
_cell.angle_alpha   90.00
_cell.angle_beta   90.00
_cell.angle_gamma   90.00
#
_symmetry.space_group_name_H-M   'P 1'
#
loop_
_entity.id
_entity.type
_entity.pdbx_description
1 polymer ?
#
loop_
_entity_poly.entity_id
_entity_poly.type
_entity_poly.pdbx_seq_one_letter_code
_entity_poly.pdbx_strand_id
1 'polypeptide(L)'
;MRWEDDFRAYLNRLAKDRGVIVCGDLNVAHQEIDLKNPRTNRNNAGFTDQERGKMTKLLESGFTDSYRWFYPDQEGAYSWWSYQFHAREKNAGWRIDYFSGNPCVLQHE
;
A
#
# COMPACT_ATOMS: atom_id res chain seq x y z
N MET A 1 3.64 -14.99 5.04
CA MET A 1 2.25 -14.78 5.46
C MET A 1 1.33 -15.31 4.38
N ARG A 2 0.30 -16.08 4.76
CA ARG A 2 -0.56 -16.86 3.85
C ARG A 2 -1.62 -15.99 3.16
N TRP A 3 -2.22 -15.06 3.89
CA TRP A 3 -3.32 -14.23 3.37
C TRP A 3 -2.89 -13.43 2.13
N GLU A 4 -1.73 -12.78 2.15
CA GLU A 4 -1.21 -11.97 1.05
C GLU A 4 -0.84 -12.83 -0.16
N ASP A 5 -0.36 -14.06 0.07
CA ASP A 5 -0.08 -15.00 -1.02
C ASP A 5 -1.38 -15.45 -1.70
N ASP A 6 -2.39 -15.84 -0.93
CA ASP A 6 -3.70 -16.26 -1.42
C ASP A 6 -4.43 -15.08 -2.11
N PHE A 7 -4.34 -13.88 -1.52
CA PHE A 7 -4.94 -12.66 -2.04
C PHE A 7 -4.32 -12.25 -3.37
N ARG A 8 -2.98 -12.19 -3.47
CA ARG A 8 -2.29 -11.94 -4.74
C ARG A 8 -2.63 -12.99 -5.79
N ALA A 9 -2.67 -14.27 -5.43
CA ALA A 9 -3.04 -15.33 -6.36
C ALA A 9 -4.48 -15.16 -6.89
N TYR A 10 -5.41 -14.75 -6.03
CA TYR A 10 -6.77 -14.40 -6.41
C TYR A 10 -6.82 -13.22 -7.38
N LEU A 11 -6.13 -12.11 -7.07
CA LEU A 11 -6.06 -10.93 -7.93
C LEU A 11 -5.45 -11.26 -9.31
N ASN A 12 -4.36 -12.03 -9.34
CA ASN A 12 -3.73 -12.46 -10.59
C ASN A 12 -4.64 -13.34 -11.44
N ARG A 13 -5.49 -14.17 -10.81
CA ARG A 13 -6.48 -14.94 -11.54
C ARG A 13 -7.55 -14.05 -12.15
N LEU A 14 -8.01 -13.02 -11.44
CA LEU A 14 -8.98 -12.06 -11.99
C LEU A 14 -8.39 -11.24 -13.13
N ALA A 15 -7.12 -10.84 -13.01
CA ALA A 15 -6.42 -9.98 -13.96
C ALA A 15 -6.12 -10.65 -15.32
N LYS A 16 -6.37 -11.97 -15.46
CA LYS A 16 -6.20 -12.68 -16.73
C LYS A 16 -7.18 -12.23 -17.81
N ASP A 17 -8.42 -11.94 -17.41
CA ASP A 17 -9.53 -11.75 -18.36
C ASP A 17 -10.18 -10.35 -18.26
N ARG A 18 -9.74 -9.51 -17.31
CA ARG A 18 -10.32 -8.19 -17.06
C ARG A 18 -9.35 -7.27 -16.32
N GLY A 19 -9.58 -5.97 -16.45
CA GLY A 19 -8.97 -4.96 -15.59
C GLY A 19 -9.39 -5.15 -14.13
N VAL A 20 -8.46 -4.99 -13.20
CA VAL A 20 -8.68 -5.14 -11.76
C VAL A 20 -8.18 -3.89 -11.06
N ILE A 21 -9.05 -3.31 -10.23
CA ILE A 21 -8.67 -2.34 -9.20
C ILE A 21 -8.93 -2.99 -7.86
N VAL A 22 -7.90 -3.05 -7.01
CA VAL A 22 -8.03 -3.33 -5.59
C VAL A 22 -7.97 -2.02 -4.82
N CYS A 23 -8.88 -1.83 -3.87
CA CYS A 23 -8.86 -0.67 -2.99
C CYS A 23 -9.27 -0.99 -1.57
N GLY A 24 -8.87 -0.12 -0.65
CA GLY A 24 -9.15 -0.21 0.78
C GLY A 24 -7.90 -0.28 1.63
N ASP A 25 -8.09 -0.59 2.90
CA ASP A 25 -7.03 -0.73 3.89
C ASP A 25 -6.28 -2.06 3.68
N LEU A 26 -5.05 -1.97 3.17
CA LEU A 26 -4.16 -3.13 3.00
C LEU A 26 -3.29 -3.38 4.25
N ASN A 27 -3.46 -2.58 5.31
CA ASN A 27 -2.75 -2.68 6.58
C ASN A 27 -1.23 -2.78 6.43
N VAL A 28 -0.65 -2.07 5.47
CA VAL A 28 0.80 -1.99 5.26
C VAL A 28 1.18 -0.62 4.72
N ALA A 29 2.17 0.05 5.32
CA ALA A 29 2.86 1.16 4.68
C ALA A 29 4.06 0.60 3.91
N HIS A 30 4.10 0.80 2.58
CA HIS A 30 5.08 0.11 1.72
C HIS A 30 6.51 0.61 1.91
N GLN A 31 6.70 1.92 1.81
CA GLN A 31 8.00 2.58 1.85
C GLN A 31 8.13 3.49 3.08
N GLU A 32 9.35 3.92 3.41
CA GLU A 32 9.58 4.83 4.54
C GLU A 32 8.86 6.18 4.37
N ILE A 33 8.62 6.62 3.13
CA ILE A 33 7.85 7.83 2.81
C ILE A 33 6.34 7.69 3.13
N ASP A 34 5.85 6.47 3.36
CA ASP A 34 4.44 6.16 3.60
C ASP A 34 4.06 6.22 5.08
N LEU A 35 4.97 6.57 5.99
CA LEU A 35 4.66 6.80 7.39
C LEU A 35 5.60 7.81 8.03
N LYS A 36 5.13 8.50 9.09
CA LYS A 36 5.91 9.57 9.73
C LYS A 36 7.19 9.08 10.43
N ASN A 37 7.14 7.89 11.03
CA ASN A 37 8.19 7.38 11.93
C ASN A 37 8.65 5.96 11.55
N PRO A 38 9.33 5.76 10.40
CA PRO A 38 9.71 4.43 9.90
C PRO A 38 10.63 3.67 10.86
N ARG A 39 11.63 4.36 11.43
CA ARG A 39 12.68 3.74 12.26
C ARG A 39 12.14 3.06 13.51
N THR A 40 11.15 3.66 14.17
CA THR A 40 10.56 3.12 15.40
C THR A 40 9.47 2.09 15.13
N ASN A 41 8.98 1.98 13.89
CA ASN A 41 7.86 1.11 13.52
C ASN A 41 8.25 -0.12 12.71
N ARG A 42 9.53 -0.29 12.34
CA ARG A 42 10.00 -1.40 11.49
C ARG A 42 9.64 -2.81 11.98
N ASN A 43 9.35 -2.98 13.27
CA ASN A 43 8.93 -4.26 13.85
C ASN A 43 7.47 -4.27 14.31
N ASN A 44 6.70 -3.21 14.02
CA ASN A 44 5.30 -3.08 14.36
C ASN A 44 4.44 -3.52 13.18
N ALA A 45 3.23 -4.03 13.48
CA ALA A 45 2.24 -4.38 12.46
C ALA A 45 2.00 -3.19 11.51
N GLY A 46 1.93 -3.49 10.22
CA GLY A 46 1.81 -2.52 9.14
C GLY A 46 3.13 -1.93 8.64
N PHE A 47 4.28 -2.22 9.25
CA PHE A 47 5.58 -1.80 8.71
C PHE A 47 6.69 -2.84 8.90
N THR A 48 6.34 -4.10 9.14
CA THR A 48 7.34 -5.18 9.18
C THR A 48 7.97 -5.41 7.81
N ASP A 49 9.23 -5.84 7.79
CA ASP A 49 9.90 -6.21 6.53
C ASP A 49 9.15 -7.32 5.77
N GLN A 50 8.39 -8.16 6.48
CA GLN A 50 7.56 -9.21 5.89
C GLN A 50 6.34 -8.64 5.16
N GLU A 51 5.57 -7.76 5.81
CA GLU A 51 4.39 -7.11 5.22
C GLU A 51 4.80 -6.25 4.01
N ARG A 52 5.85 -5.44 4.17
CA ARG A 52 6.41 -4.62 3.08
C ARG A 52 6.86 -5.48 1.91
N GLY A 53 7.53 -6.60 2.20
CA GLY A 53 7.94 -7.57 1.18
C GLY A 53 6.75 -8.22 0.44
N LYS A 54 5.60 -8.41 1.10
CA LYS A 54 4.37 -8.88 0.44
C LYS A 54 3.78 -7.81 -0.47
N MET A 55 3.76 -6.55 -0.03
CA MET A 55 3.32 -5.43 -0.87
C MET A 55 4.21 -5.28 -2.12
N THR A 56 5.54 -5.37 -1.97
CA THR A 56 6.46 -5.41 -3.11
C THR A 56 6.09 -6.52 -4.10
N LYS A 57 5.85 -7.75 -3.62
CA LYS A 57 5.48 -8.88 -4.47
C LYS A 57 4.11 -8.72 -5.15
N LEU A 58 3.18 -7.97 -4.55
CA LEU A 58 1.91 -7.63 -5.19
C LEU A 58 2.16 -6.68 -6.36
N LEU A 59 2.93 -5.60 -6.14
CA LEU A 59 3.23 -4.64 -7.19
C LEU A 59 4.03 -5.26 -8.35
N GLU A 60 5.04 -6.08 -8.03
CA GLU A 60 5.83 -6.85 -9.02
C GLU A 60 4.98 -7.83 -9.83
N SER A 61 3.78 -8.21 -9.36
CA SER A 61 2.86 -9.07 -10.11
C SER A 61 2.03 -8.34 -11.17
N GLY A 62 2.35 -7.07 -11.43
CA GLY A 62 1.69 -6.25 -12.45
C GLY A 62 0.59 -5.35 -11.89
N PHE A 63 0.66 -5.00 -10.61
CA PHE A 63 -0.20 -4.00 -9.98
C PHE A 63 0.59 -2.72 -9.72
N THR A 64 -0.07 -1.58 -9.85
CA THR A 64 0.55 -0.26 -9.66
C THR A 64 -0.17 0.45 -8.52
N ASP A 65 0.57 0.95 -7.54
CA ASP A 65 0.04 1.89 -6.54
C ASP A 65 -0.26 3.22 -7.24
N SER A 66 -1.55 3.55 -7.41
CA SER A 66 -1.93 4.72 -8.20
C SER A 66 -1.50 6.02 -7.55
N TYR A 67 -1.47 6.09 -6.20
CA TYR A 67 -1.05 7.31 -5.52
C TYR A 67 0.43 7.58 -5.77
N ARG A 68 1.28 6.56 -5.64
CA ARG A 68 2.72 6.69 -5.89
C ARG A 68 3.08 6.81 -7.36
N TRP A 69 2.22 6.35 -8.27
CA TRP A 69 2.36 6.65 -9.70
C TRP A 69 2.29 8.16 -9.98
N PHE A 70 1.28 8.85 -9.43
CA PHE A 70 1.11 10.29 -9.66
C PHE A 70 1.98 11.16 -8.74
N TYR A 71 2.30 10.68 -7.54
CA TYR A 71 3.02 11.43 -6.50
C TYR A 71 4.17 10.58 -5.91
N PRO A 72 5.20 10.24 -6.70
CA PRO A 72 6.24 9.31 -6.29
C PRO A 72 6.99 9.78 -5.04
N ASP A 73 7.31 11.08 -4.97
CA ASP A 73 8.17 11.66 -3.94
C ASP A 73 7.39 12.46 -2.88
N GLN A 74 6.05 12.48 -2.94
CA GLN A 74 5.25 13.27 -2.00
C GLN A 74 5.30 12.67 -0.59
N GLU A 75 5.95 13.36 0.34
CA GLU A 75 5.95 13.02 1.76
C GLU A 75 4.72 13.58 2.49
N GLY A 76 4.42 13.05 3.67
CA GLY A 76 3.38 13.59 4.56
C GLY A 76 1.93 13.25 4.19
N ALA A 77 1.74 12.44 3.14
CA ALA A 77 0.43 12.01 2.67
C ALA A 77 0.01 10.70 3.33
N TYR A 78 -0.87 10.79 4.32
CA TYR A 78 -1.30 9.67 5.16
C TYR A 78 -2.82 9.50 5.10
N SER A 79 -3.29 8.28 5.36
CA SER A 79 -4.72 7.92 5.38
C SER A 79 -5.21 7.51 6.77
N TRP A 80 -4.29 7.09 7.64
CA TRP A 80 -4.57 6.67 9.01
C TRP A 80 -3.70 7.37 10.04
N TRP A 81 -4.29 7.64 11.21
CA TRP A 81 -3.60 8.19 12.38
C TRP A 81 -4.13 7.50 13.64
N SER A 82 -3.25 7.23 14.60
CA SER A 82 -3.68 6.80 15.93
C SER A 82 -4.56 7.87 16.59
N TYR A 83 -5.59 7.44 17.33
CA TYR A 83 -6.39 8.34 18.16
C TYR A 83 -5.61 8.90 19.36
N GLN A 84 -4.47 8.31 19.71
CA GLN A 84 -3.66 8.73 20.86
C GLN A 84 -2.72 9.88 20.51
N PHE A 85 -2.26 10.60 21.54
CA PHE A 85 -1.17 11.60 21.47
C PHE A 85 -1.35 12.73 20.44
N HIS A 86 -2.59 13.00 20.03
CA HIS A 86 -2.94 13.98 18.99
C HIS A 86 -2.21 13.70 17.66
N ALA A 87 -2.07 12.42 17.28
CA ALA A 87 -1.29 12.04 16.10
C ALA A 87 -1.83 12.67 14.80
N ARG A 88 -3.16 12.79 14.66
CA ARG A 88 -3.76 13.44 13.48
C ARG A 88 -3.42 14.93 13.36
N GLU A 89 -3.46 15.65 14.47
CA GLU A 89 -3.08 17.08 14.53
C GLU A 89 -1.61 17.30 14.17
N LYS A 90 -0.72 16.40 14.64
CA LYS A 90 0.73 16.45 14.37
C LYS A 90 1.11 15.85 13.01
N ASN A 91 0.13 15.40 12.23
CA ASN A 91 0.30 14.60 11.03
C ASN A 91 1.29 13.42 11.22
N ALA A 92 1.22 12.75 12.37
CA ALA A 92 1.98 11.52 12.66
C ALA A 92 1.21 10.30 12.15
N GLY A 93 1.08 10.19 10.83
CA GLY A 93 0.23 9.22 10.16
C GLY A 93 0.97 8.15 9.37
N TRP A 94 0.15 7.29 8.76
CA TRP A 94 0.52 6.18 7.91
C TRP A 94 -0.38 6.18 6.67
N ARG A 95 0.16 5.78 5.53
CA ARG A 95 -0.60 5.51 4.31
C ARG A 95 -0.75 4.00 4.17
N ILE A 96 -1.91 3.49 4.58
CA ILE A 96 -2.25 2.06 4.55
C ILE A 96 -3.47 1.77 3.67
N ASP A 97 -4.14 2.82 3.20
CA ASP A 97 -5.27 2.74 2.28
C ASP A 97 -4.77 2.99 0.85
N TYR A 98 -5.13 2.08 -0.05
CA TYR A 98 -4.61 2.06 -1.41
C TYR A 98 -5.74 2.04 -2.44
N PHE A 99 -5.41 2.54 -3.63
CA PHE A 99 -5.98 2.07 -4.89
C PHE A 99 -4.82 1.50 -5.70
N SER A 100 -4.95 0.26 -6.16
CA SER A 100 -3.95 -0.38 -7.00
C SER A 100 -4.59 -1.09 -8.18
N GLY A 101 -4.11 -0.79 -9.38
CA GLY A 101 -4.68 -1.28 -10.63
C GLY A 101 -3.64 -2.01 -11.48
N ASN A 102 -4.09 -2.92 -12.35
CA ASN A 102 -3.22 -3.48 -13.39
C ASN A 102 -3.15 -2.57 -14.64
N PRO A 103 -2.09 -2.66 -15.48
CA PRO A 103 -1.86 -1.74 -16.59
C PRO A 103 -3.03 -1.56 -17.55
N CYS A 104 -3.84 -2.59 -17.78
CA CYS A 104 -5.03 -2.52 -18.63
C CYS A 104 -6.05 -1.45 -18.17
N VAL A 105 -6.02 -1.03 -16.90
CA VAL A 105 -6.89 0.01 -16.34
C VAL A 105 -6.22 1.39 -16.31
N LEU A 106 -4.90 1.44 -16.32
CA LEU A 106 -4.12 2.69 -16.25
C LEU A 106 -3.71 3.20 -17.64
N GLN A 107 -3.91 2.41 -18.70
CA GLN A 107 -3.65 2.77 -20.10
C GLN A 107 -4.94 3.15 -20.83
N HIS A 108 -5.41 4.37 -20.58
CA HIS A 108 -6.29 5.07 -21.51
C HIS A 108 -5.67 6.44 -21.80
N GLU A 109 -4.65 6.44 -22.67
CA GLU A 109 -4.25 7.58 -23.49
C GLU A 109 -4.43 7.21 -24.96
#